data_AF-A0A916D800-F1
#
_entry.id   AF-A0A916D800-F1
#
_cell.length_a   1.000
_cell.length_b   1.000
_cell.length_c   1.000
_cell.angle_alpha   90.00
_cell.angle_beta   90.00
_cell.angle_gamma   90.00
#
_symmetry.space_group_name_H-M   'P 1'
#
loop_
_entity.id
_entity.type
_entity.pdbx_description
1 polymer ?
#
loop_
_entity_poly.entity_id
_entity_poly.type
_entity_poly.pdbx_seq_one_letter_code
_entity_poly.pdbx_strand_id
1 'polypeptide(L)'
;MAIAPPLIRQVAPPPVLITAGVIASELGQPIHRVVRVLATRPWIKPAALAGRVRLFDRRAIEQVRAELARIDRRRVPVGQGGAD
;
A
#
# COMPACT_ATOMS: atom_id res chain seq x y z
N MET A 1 -26.59 -5.49 -47.12
CA MET A 1 -25.68 -6.22 -46.23
C MET A 1 -25.24 -5.26 -45.13
N ALA A 2 -25.72 -5.46 -43.89
CA ALA A 2 -25.31 -4.65 -42.75
C ALA A 2 -24.08 -5.31 -42.11
N ILE A 3 -22.97 -4.56 -42.05
CA ILE A 3 -21.75 -5.00 -41.38
C ILE A 3 -21.98 -4.78 -39.88
N ALA A 4 -21.95 -5.85 -39.09
CA ALA A 4 -22.06 -5.71 -37.64
C ALA A 4 -20.92 -4.83 -37.11
N PRO A 5 -21.19 -3.90 -36.18
CA PRO A 5 -20.15 -3.05 -35.62
C PRO A 5 -19.10 -3.91 -34.90
N PRO A 6 -17.81 -3.52 -34.90
CA PRO A 6 -16.78 -4.27 -34.23
C PRO A 6 -17.11 -4.36 -32.74
N LEU A 7 -16.99 -5.57 -32.18
CA LEU A 7 -17.05 -5.78 -30.74
C LEU A 7 -15.80 -5.13 -30.13
N ILE A 8 -15.92 -3.87 -29.72
CA ILE A 8 -14.88 -3.19 -28.93
C ILE A 8 -14.75 -4.00 -27.63
N ARG A 9 -13.66 -4.77 -27.51
CA ARG A 9 -13.34 -5.49 -26.29
C ARG A 9 -13.23 -4.47 -25.17
N GLN A 10 -14.14 -4.51 -24.21
CA GLN A 10 -14.02 -3.72 -22.99
C GLN A 10 -12.81 -4.24 -22.22
N VAL A 11 -11.67 -3.60 -22.41
CA VAL A 11 -10.43 -3.90 -21.67
C VAL A 11 -10.50 -3.10 -20.37
N ALA A 12 -10.40 -3.78 -19.23
CA ALA A 12 -10.30 -3.12 -17.94
C ALA A 12 -9.09 -2.15 -17.97
N PRO A 13 -9.19 -0.98 -17.32
CA PRO A 13 -8.09 -0.03 -17.27
C PRO A 13 -6.84 -0.71 -16.70
N PRO A 14 -5.63 -0.34 -17.19
CA PRO A 14 -4.40 -0.96 -16.73
C PRO A 14 -4.21 -0.73 -15.22
N PRO A 15 -3.65 -1.71 -14.49
CA PRO A 15 -3.41 -1.57 -13.07
C PRO A 15 -2.41 -0.43 -12.80
N VAL A 16 -2.76 0.46 -11.88
CA VAL A 16 -1.89 1.57 -11.47
C VAL A 16 -1.05 1.11 -10.28
N LEU A 17 0.25 1.00 -10.51
CA LEU A 17 1.21 0.64 -9.46
C LEU A 17 1.83 1.88 -8.82
N ILE A 18 2.15 1.78 -7.54
CA ILE A 18 2.64 2.88 -6.71
C ILE A 18 3.95 2.53 -5.99
N THR A 19 4.75 3.53 -5.69
CA THR A 19 6.01 3.36 -4.94
C THR A 19 5.77 3.47 -3.44
N ALA A 20 6.76 3.05 -2.64
CA ALA A 20 6.75 3.26 -1.19
C ALA A 20 6.62 4.75 -0.80
N GLY A 21 7.17 5.67 -1.63
CA GLY A 21 7.04 7.11 -1.44
C GLY A 21 5.59 7.58 -1.60
N VAL A 22 4.89 7.10 -2.64
CA VAL A 22 3.47 7.41 -2.84
C VAL A 22 2.63 6.85 -1.68
N ILE A 23 2.89 5.62 -1.24
CA ILE A 23 2.21 5.04 -0.06
C ILE A 23 2.41 5.93 1.19
N ALA A 24 3.63 6.43 1.40
CA ALA A 24 3.94 7.31 2.52
C ALA A 24 3.19 8.64 2.46
N SER A 25 3.14 9.27 1.28
CA SER A 25 2.39 10.51 1.07
C SER A 25 0.89 10.32 1.29
N GLU A 26 0.29 9.25 0.75
CA GLU A 26 -1.14 8.93 0.89
C GLU A 26 -1.54 8.65 2.34
N LEU A 27 -0.63 8.06 3.13
CA LEU A 27 -0.87 7.78 4.55
C LEU A 27 -0.52 8.94 5.48
N GLY A 28 0.13 10.00 4.99
CA GLY A 28 0.70 11.07 5.82
C GLY A 28 1.75 10.54 6.82
N GLN A 29 2.52 9.52 6.43
CA GLN A 29 3.46 8.83 7.31
C GLN A 29 4.91 9.01 6.84
N PRO A 30 5.89 9.03 7.76
CA PRO A 30 7.30 9.05 7.37
C PRO A 30 7.68 7.84 6.52
N ILE A 31 8.42 8.07 5.42
CA ILE A 31 8.81 7.02 4.46
C ILE A 31 9.56 5.85 5.12
N HIS A 32 10.41 6.12 6.12
CA HIS A 32 11.16 5.08 6.82
C HIS A 32 10.26 4.11 7.60
N ARG A 33 9.09 4.57 8.11
CA ARG A 33 8.11 3.69 8.77
C ARG A 33 7.46 2.76 7.76
N VAL A 34 7.05 3.30 6.61
CA VAL A 34 6.46 2.54 5.51
C VAL A 34 7.44 1.51 4.97
N VAL A 35 8.69 1.91 4.70
CA VAL A 35 9.75 1.00 4.25
C VAL A 35 9.98 -0.13 5.26
N ARG A 36 10.00 0.18 6.57
CA ARG A 36 10.11 -0.85 7.61
C ARG A 36 8.96 -1.84 7.58
N VAL A 37 7.72 -1.38 7.40
CA VAL A 37 6.55 -2.26 7.26
C VAL A 37 6.72 -3.15 6.02
N LEU A 38 6.97 -2.57 4.85
CA LEU A 38 7.15 -3.32 3.60
C LEU A 38 8.31 -4.32 3.65
N ALA A 39 9.37 -4.02 4.42
CA ALA A 39 10.51 -4.91 4.61
C ALA A 39 10.22 -6.07 5.58
N THR A 40 9.38 -5.85 6.59
CA THR A 40 9.15 -6.83 7.68
C THR A 40 7.84 -7.60 7.55
N ARG A 41 7.03 -7.31 6.52
CA ARG A 41 5.71 -7.90 6.28
C ARG A 41 5.69 -8.58 4.90
N PRO A 42 6.19 -9.82 4.79
CA PRO A 42 6.41 -10.50 3.51
C PRO A 42 5.12 -10.80 2.72
N TRP A 43 3.95 -10.65 3.33
CA TRP A 43 2.67 -10.78 2.65
C TRP A 43 2.29 -9.53 1.83
N ILE A 44 2.91 -8.37 2.08
CA ILE A 44 2.76 -7.18 1.22
C ILE A 44 3.80 -7.27 0.11
N LYS A 45 3.48 -8.03 -0.93
CA LYS A 45 4.43 -8.32 -2.01
C LYS A 45 4.47 -7.18 -3.03
N PRO A 46 5.66 -6.85 -3.57
CA PRO A 46 5.74 -5.96 -4.72
C PRO A 46 5.04 -6.63 -5.92
N ALA A 47 4.28 -5.84 -6.67
CA ALA A 47 3.62 -6.26 -7.90
C ALA A 47 4.58 -6.21 -9.10
N ALA A 48 5.56 -5.30 -9.07
CA ALA A 48 6.56 -5.16 -10.12
C ALA A 48 7.83 -4.46 -9.62
N LEU A 49 8.83 -4.37 -10.50
CA LEU A 49 10.03 -3.56 -10.33
C LEU A 49 10.12 -2.51 -11.45
N ALA A 50 10.43 -1.27 -11.09
CA ALA A 50 10.88 -0.23 -12.00
C ALA A 50 12.38 0.01 -11.75
N GLY A 51 13.22 -0.68 -12.52
CA GLY A 51 14.66 -0.77 -12.23
C GLY A 51 14.88 -1.40 -10.84
N ARG A 52 15.42 -0.62 -9.89
CA ARG A 52 15.63 -1.06 -8.50
C ARG A 52 14.45 -0.72 -7.56
N VAL A 53 13.45 0.01 -8.05
CA VAL A 53 12.32 0.48 -7.24
C VAL A 53 11.22 -0.58 -7.21
N ARG A 54 10.79 -0.95 -6.01
CA ARG A 54 9.64 -1.84 -5.80
C ARG A 54 8.33 -1.07 -6.02
N LEU A 55 7.47 -1.63 -6.87
CA LEU A 55 6.13 -1.13 -7.16
C LEU A 55 5.09 -2.03 -6.49
N PHE A 56 4.01 -1.43 -6.01
CA PHE A 56 2.94 -2.09 -5.27
C PHE A 56 1.60 -1.77 -5.88
N ASP A 57 0.63 -2.66 -5.71
CA ASP A 57 -0.76 -2.38 -6.00
C ASP A 57 -1.30 -1.31 -5.01
N ARG A 58 -2.31 -0.52 -5.41
CA ARG A 58 -2.97 0.44 -4.51
C ARG A 58 -3.49 -0.19 -3.21
N ARG A 59 -3.84 -1.48 -3.22
CA ARG A 59 -4.20 -2.26 -2.02
C ARG A 59 -3.13 -2.24 -0.92
N ALA A 60 -1.85 -2.03 -1.28
CA ALA A 60 -0.78 -1.93 -0.31
C ALA A 60 -0.94 -0.73 0.64
N ILE A 61 -1.65 0.33 0.25
CA ILE A 61 -1.95 1.48 1.12
C ILE A 61 -2.68 1.01 2.38
N GLU A 62 -3.78 0.27 2.20
CA GLU A 62 -4.60 -0.21 3.33
C GLU A 62 -3.90 -1.31 4.13
N GLN A 63 -3.12 -2.17 3.48
CA GLN A 63 -2.30 -3.16 4.18
C GLN A 63 -1.25 -2.50 5.07
N VAL A 64 -0.57 -1.46 4.59
CA VAL A 64 0.42 -0.70 5.37
C VAL A 64 -0.26 0.07 6.50
N ARG A 65 -1.42 0.70 6.25
CA ARG A 65 -2.22 1.37 7.28
C ARG A 65 -2.53 0.42 8.45
N ALA A 66 -3.02 -0.77 8.16
CA ALA A 66 -3.37 -1.77 9.17
C ALA A 66 -2.16 -2.19 10.00
N GLU A 67 -1.00 -2.39 9.36
CA GLU A 67 0.24 -2.77 10.05
C GLU A 67 0.80 -1.64 10.92
N LEU A 68 0.75 -0.39 10.46
CA LEU A 68 1.14 0.77 11.27
C LEU A 68 0.26 0.90 12.51
N ALA A 69 -1.07 0.81 12.35
CA ALA A 69 -2.00 0.83 13.48
C ALA A 69 -1.76 -0.33 14.47
N ARG A 70 -1.34 -1.50 13.99
CA ARG A 70 -0.97 -2.63 14.84
C ARG A 70 0.31 -2.38 15.62
N ILE A 71 1.32 -1.77 14.98
CA ILE A 71 2.58 -1.40 15.64
C ILE A 71 2.31 -0.35 16.72
N ASP A 72 1.50 0.66 16.42
CA ASP A 72 1.22 1.75 17.36
C ASP A 72 0.44 1.25 18.57
N ARG A 73 -0.56 0.37 18.38
CA ARG A 73 -1.25 -0.30 19.49
C ARG A 73 -0.31 -1.12 20.39
N ARG A 74 0.72 -1.77 19.84
CA ARG A 74 1.72 -2.50 20.62
C ARG A 74 2.66 -1.59 21.41
N ARG A 75 2.79 -0.33 21.01
CA ARG A 75 3.67 0.66 21.64
C ARG A 75 2.99 1.43 22.75
N VAL A 76 1.66 1.45 22.79
CA VAL A 76 0.89 2.01 23.92
C VAL A 76 1.10 1.08 25.12
N PRO A 77 1.79 1.51 26.20
CA PRO A 77 1.85 0.74 27.42
C PRO A 77 0.46 0.77 28.07
N VAL A 78 -0.05 -0.39 28.49
CA VAL A 78 -1.07 -0.44 29.54
C VAL A 78 -0.36 0.05 30.81
N GLY A 79 -0.50 1.33 31.15
CA GLY A 79 0.11 1.89 32.36
C GLY A 79 0.60 3.33 32.23
N GLN A 80 -0.34 4.26 32.08
CA GLN A 80 -0.27 5.57 32.73
C GLN A 80 -1.67 5.87 33.29
N GLY A 81 -2.04 5.10 34.30
CA GLY A 81 -2.88 5.58 35.38
C GLY A 81 -1.94 5.87 36.55
N GLY A 82 -1.90 7.11 37.02
CA GLY A 82 -1.08 7.50 38.16
C GLY A 82 -0.80 9.00 38.24
N ALA A 83 -1.52 9.66 39.16
CA ALA A 83 -1.34 11.00 39.72
C ALA A 83 -1.77 12.20 38.86
N ASP A 84 -3.02 12.64 39.05
CA ASP A 84 -3.31 13.86 39.82
C ASP A 84 -4.59 13.64 40.66
#